data_AF-A0A1S8LD43-F1
#
_entry.id   AF-A0A1S8LD43-F1
#
_cell.length_a   1.000
_cell.length_b   1.000
_cell.length_c   1.000
_cell.angle_alpha   90.00
_cell.angle_beta   90.00
_cell.angle_gamma   90.00
#
_symmetry.space_group_name_H-M   'P 1'
#
loop_
_entity.id
_entity.type
_entity.pdbx_description
1 polymer ?
#
loop_
_entity_poly.entity_id
_entity_poly.type
_entity_poly.pdbx_seq_one_letter_code
_entity_poly.pdbx_strand_id
1 'polypeptide(L)' 'MENRERFKVICSECGHTFYACKSIAQEIGILDAGHGSCPKCRTFLNLTFDENSNEMKAMEWSKYLKSINRNK' A
#
# COMPACT_ATOMS: atom_id res chain seq x y z
N MET A 1 -5.86 -5.71 21.82
CA MET A 1 -5.95 -5.19 20.43
C MET A 1 -4.60 -4.59 20.11
N GLU A 2 -3.89 -5.08 19.09
CA GLU A 2 -2.57 -4.56 18.75
C GLU A 2 -2.67 -3.08 18.37
N ASN A 3 -1.94 -2.24 19.08
CA ASN A 3 -1.97 -0.78 18.96
C ASN A 3 -1.10 -0.30 17.77
N ARG A 4 -1.21 -0.99 16.62
CA ARG A 4 -0.40 -0.67 15.43
C ARG A 4 -0.93 0.61 14.78
N GLU A 5 -0.01 1.54 14.52
CA GLU A 5 -0.32 2.78 13.81
C GLU A 5 -0.94 2.46 12.43
N ARG A 6 -1.97 3.21 12.08
CA ARG A 6 -2.72 3.00 10.84
C ARG A 6 -2.55 4.20 9.93
N PHE A 7 -2.08 3.93 8.72
CA PHE A 7 -1.81 4.93 7.70
C PHE A 7 -2.98 4.98 6.72
N LYS A 8 -3.31 6.20 6.29
CA LYS A 8 -4.37 6.42 5.30
C LYS A 8 -3.94 5.84 3.96
N VAL A 9 -4.89 5.19 3.30
CA VAL A 9 -4.76 4.63 1.95
C VAL A 9 -5.93 5.14 1.10
N ILE A 10 -5.64 5.58 -0.12
CA ILE A 10 -6.67 5.86 -1.13
C ILE A 10 -6.52 4.82 -2.24
N CYS A 11 -7.54 4.01 -2.47
CA CYS A 11 -7.51 2.99 -3.52
C CYS A 11 -7.32 3.63 -4.91
N SER A 12 -6.30 3.20 -5.66
CA SER A 12 -6.01 3.70 -7.00
C SER A 12 -7.10 3.42 -8.03
N GLU A 13 -7.94 2.40 -7.81
CA GLU A 13 -8.95 1.97 -8.78
C GLU A 13 -10.34 2.53 -8.52
N CYS A 14 -10.76 2.67 -7.25
CA CYS A 14 -12.11 3.12 -6.92
C CYS A 14 -12.17 4.39 -6.06
N GLY A 15 -11.03 4.97 -5.69
CA GLY A 15 -10.94 6.18 -4.86
C GLY A 15 -11.39 6.02 -3.40
N HIS A 16 -11.79 4.82 -2.97
CA HIS A 16 -12.21 4.59 -1.60
C HIS A 16 -11.04 4.77 -0.63
N THR A 17 -11.26 5.57 0.42
CA THR A 17 -10.30 5.75 1.51
C THR A 17 -10.47 4.65 2.55
N PHE A 18 -9.37 4.01 2.93
CA PHE A 18 -9.30 3.03 4.01
C PHE A 18 -7.96 3.18 4.76
N TYR A 19 -7.74 2.36 5.78
CA TYR A 19 -6.54 2.43 6.61
C TYR A 19 -5.84 1.09 6.71
N ALA A 20 -4.52 1.09 6.66
CA ALA A 20 -3.68 -0.10 6.76
C ALA A 20 -2.51 0.12 7.73
N CYS A 21 -2.04 -0.94 8.37
CA CYS A 21 -0.80 -0.92 9.14
C CYS A 21 0.38 -1.24 8.20
N LYS A 22 1.60 -0.89 8.61
CA LYS A 22 2.81 -1.41 7.95
C LYS A 22 2.87 -2.94 8.05
N SER A 23 3.38 -3.59 7.01
CA SER A 23 3.80 -4.98 7.07
C SER A 23 5.12 -5.11 7.85
N ILE A 24 5.49 -6.33 8.26
CA ILE A 24 6.79 -6.59 8.91
C ILE A 24 7.95 -6.11 8.03
N ALA A 25 7.85 -6.29 6.71
CA ALA A 25 8.87 -5.83 5.77
C ALA A 25 9.00 -4.30 5.75
N GLN A 26 7.88 -3.58 5.87
CA GLN A 26 7.85 -2.12 5.92
C GLN A 26 8.36 -1.58 7.26
N GLU A 27 8.15 -2.30 8.37
CA GLU A 27 8.73 -1.95 9.67
C GLU A 27 10.26 -2.06 9.68
N ILE A 28 10.85 -2.93 8.86
CA ILE A 28 12.32 -3.09 8.74
C ILE A 28 12.93 -2.28 7.57
N GLY A 29 12.17 -1.39 6.94
CA GLY A 29 12.66 -0.45 5.93
C GLY A 29 12.41 -0.83 4.47
N ILE A 30 11.74 -1.95 4.17
CA ILE A 30 11.34 -2.30 2.80
C ILE A 30 9.96 -1.71 2.51
N LEU A 31 9.94 -0.42 2.20
CA LEU A 31 8.72 0.40 2.23
C LEU A 31 7.68 0.04 1.16
N ASP A 32 8.08 -0.57 0.05
CA ASP A 32 7.20 -0.95 -1.08
C ASP A 32 6.73 -2.41 -1.04
N ALA A 33 7.10 -3.17 -0.01
CA ALA A 33 6.75 -4.59 0.13
C ALA A 33 5.35 -4.86 0.74
N GLY A 34 4.54 -3.83 0.96
CA GLY A 34 3.18 -4.00 1.48
C GLY A 34 2.20 -4.49 0.40
N HIS A 35 1.20 -5.26 0.81
CA HIS A 35 0.11 -5.68 -0.08
C HIS A 35 -1.22 -5.83 0.68
N GLY A 36 -2.33 -5.64 -0.03
CA GLY A 36 -3.67 -5.81 0.55
C GLY A 36 -4.78 -5.67 -0.48
N SER A 37 -6.01 -5.98 -0.09
CA SER A 37 -7.19 -5.79 -0.94
C SER A 37 -7.99 -4.59 -0.51
N CYS A 38 -8.49 -3.80 -1.48
CA CYS A 38 -9.45 -2.74 -1.17
C CYS A 38 -10.70 -3.34 -0.52
N PRO A 39 -11.18 -2.83 0.63
CA PRO A 39 -12.37 -3.36 1.29
C PRO A 39 -13.66 -3.12 0.48
N LYS A 40 -13.66 -2.13 -0.42
CA LYS A 40 -14.83 -1.77 -1.26
C LYS A 40 -14.85 -2.54 -2.58
N CYS A 41 -13.85 -2.35 -3.45
CA CYS A 41 -13.84 -2.93 -4.80
C CYS A 41 -13.07 -4.25 -4.91
N ARG A 42 -12.47 -4.73 -3.81
CA ARG A 42 -11.69 -5.99 -3.72
C ARG A 42 -10.44 -6.07 -4.59
N THR A 43 -10.09 -5.03 -5.34
CA THR A 43 -8.83 -4.94 -6.09
C THR A 43 -7.65 -5.27 -5.18
N PHE A 44 -6.74 -6.11 -5.67
CA PHE A 44 -5.46 -6.39 -5.03
C PHE A 44 -4.45 -5.27 -5.32
N LEU A 45 -3.88 -4.71 -4.27
CA LEU A 45 -3.08 -3.50 -4.28
C LEU A 45 -1.70 -3.79 -3.70
N ASN A 46 -0.68 -3.23 -4.33
CA ASN A 46 0.58 -2.93 -3.65
C ASN A 46 0.34 -1.74 -2.72
N LEU A 47 0.91 -1.80 -1.52
CA LEU A 47 0.88 -0.74 -0.53
C LEU A 47 2.33 -0.31 -0.27
N THR A 48 2.68 0.89 -0.71
CA THR A 48 4.00 1.49 -0.49
C THR A 48 3.88 2.58 0.59
N PHE A 49 4.68 2.49 1.65
CA PHE A 49 4.74 3.53 2.66
C PHE A 49 5.54 4.72 2.14
N ASP A 50 4.99 5.92 2.26
CA ASP A 50 5.70 7.17 1.98
C ASP A 50 5.98 7.91 3.28
N GLU A 51 7.25 7.90 3.69
CA GLU A 51 7.70 8.53 4.93
C GLU A 51 7.52 10.05 4.93
N ASN A 52 7.54 10.70 3.77
CA ASN A 52 7.42 12.16 3.69
C ASN A 52 6.00 12.65 3.99
N SER A 53 5.00 11.89 3.51
CA SER A 53 3.58 12.22 3.68
C SER A 53 2.93 11.48 4.84
N ASN A 54 3.61 10.50 5.43
CA ASN A 54 3.08 9.58 6.44
C ASN A 54 1.79 8.86 5.97
N GLU A 55 1.76 8.48 4.69
CA GLU A 55 0.62 7.81 4.06
C GLU A 55 1.04 6.49 3.38
N MET A 56 0.04 5.63 3.12
CA MET A 56 0.22 4.41 2.32
C MET A 56 -0.31 4.66 0.91
N LYS A 57 0.60 4.70 -0.06
CA LYS A 57 0.26 4.75 -1.47
C LYS A 57 -0.22 3.38 -1.92
N ALA A 58 -1.37 3.35 -2.58
CA ALA A 58 -1.88 2.14 -3.19
C ALA A 58 -1.74 2.19 -4.71
N MET A 59 -1.35 1.06 -5.29
CA MET A 59 -1.37 0.85 -6.74
C MET A 59 -1.90 -0.55 -7.03
N GLU A 60 -2.71 -0.71 -8.07
CA GLU A 60 -3.09 -2.06 -8.54
C GLU A 60 -1.85 -2.90 -8.82
N TRP A 61 -1.87 -4.14 -8.35
CA TRP A 61 -0.68 -5.00 -8.29
C TRP A 61 -0.01 -5.19 -9.66
N SER A 62 -0.79 -5.45 -10.71
CA SER A 62 -0.26 -5.62 -12.07
C SER A 62 0.38 -4.35 -12.61
N LYS A 63 -0.19 -3.16 -12.31
CA LYS A 63 0.42 -1.86 -12.64
C LYS A 63 1.73 -1.64 -11.88
N TYR A 64 1.79 -2.00 -10.60
CA TYR A 64 3.01 -1.91 -9.79
C TYR A 64 4.12 -2.83 -10.34
N LEU A 65 3.80 -4.09 -10.66
CA LEU A 65 4.77 -5.00 -11.28
C LEU A 65 5.33 -4.47 -12.60
N LYS A 66 4.48 -3.81 -13.42
CA LYS A 66 4.93 -3.15 -14.64
C LYS A 66 5.83 -1.94 -14.36
N SER A 67 5.55 -1.15 -13.32
CA SER A 67 6.39 0.01 -12.99
C SER A 67 7.77 -0.38 -12.50
N ILE A 68 7.90 -1.45 -11.70
CA ILE A 68 9.21 -1.91 -11.22
C ILE A 68 10.02 -2.62 -12.32
N ASN A 69 9.36 -3.32 -13.24
CA ASN A 69 10.04 -3.98 -14.36
C ASN A 69 10.55 -3.00 -15.42
N ARG A 70 9.93 -1.82 -15.54
CA ARG A 70 10.38 -0.77 -16.47
C ARG A 70 11.62 -0.01 -15.98
N ASN A 71 11.96 -0.17 -14.70
CA ASN A 71 13.11 0.46 -14.05
C ASN A 71 14.31 -0.50 -13.92
N LYS A 72 14.28 -1.64 -14.61
CA LYS A 72 15.39 -2.60 -14.71
C LYS A 72 16.04 -2.53 -16.09
#